data_AF-A0A533I3V0-F1
#
_entry.id   AF-A0A533I3V0-F1
#
_cell.length_a   1.000
_cell.length_b   1.000
_cell.length_c   1.000
_cell.angle_alpha   90.00
_cell.angle_beta   90.00
_cell.angle_gamma   90.00
#
_symmetry.space_group_name_H-M   'P 1'
#
loop_
_entity.id
_entity.type
_entity.pdbx_description
1 polymer ?
#
loop_
_entity_poly.entity_id
_entity_poly.type
_entity_poly.pdbx_seq_one_letter_code
_entity_poly.pdbx_strand_id
1 'polypeptide(L)'
;MDEEEERKHKLANYETASLLRAVDDLDLMRDHLDGDGFKPPEMRDDLLRLHQLALRVIGEGSDDPATINAMFDLAVDIEVRMQDLEDALGRMQKVIVALATLAPDE
;
A
#
# COMPACT_ATOMS: atom_id res chain seq x y z
N MET A 1 -35.06 9.42 15.57
CA MET A 1 -34.22 10.61 15.29
C MET A 1 -34.35 10.86 13.81
N ASP A 2 -34.48 12.11 13.37
CA ASP A 2 -34.49 12.44 11.93
C ASP A 2 -33.11 12.06 11.34
N GLU A 3 -33.07 11.49 10.14
CA GLU A 3 -31.83 11.08 9.46
C GLU A 3 -30.87 12.27 9.29
N GLU A 4 -31.42 13.47 9.06
CA GLU A 4 -30.65 14.70 8.98
C GLU A 4 -29.99 15.07 10.32
N GLU A 5 -30.72 14.90 11.43
CA GLU A 5 -30.21 15.19 12.78
C GLU A 5 -29.18 14.15 13.23
N GLU A 6 -29.37 12.87 12.88
CA GLU A 6 -28.36 11.83 13.10
C GLU A 6 -27.08 12.12 12.32
N ARG A 7 -27.20 12.55 11.06
CA ARG A 7 -26.05 12.94 10.23
C ARG A 7 -25.32 14.16 10.80
N LYS A 8 -26.03 15.22 11.19
CA LYS A 8 -25.43 16.40 11.85
C LYS A 8 -24.69 16.00 13.12
N HIS A 9 -25.27 15.10 13.92
CA HIS A 9 -24.63 14.59 15.12
C HIS A 9 -23.35 13.80 14.80
N LYS A 10 -23.37 12.90 13.80
CA LYS A 10 -22.17 12.17 13.34
C LYS A 10 -21.09 13.12 12.80
N LEU A 11 -21.47 14.14 12.04
CA LEU A 11 -20.55 15.15 11.50
C LEU A 11 -19.89 15.97 12.61
N ALA A 12 -20.67 16.39 13.62
CA ALA A 12 -20.16 17.15 14.75
C ALA A 12 -19.15 16.36 15.61
N ASN A 13 -19.24 15.03 15.59
CA ASN A 13 -18.35 14.13 16.33
C ASN A 13 -17.21 13.54 15.47
N TYR A 14 -17.11 13.91 14.19
CA TYR A 14 -16.05 13.40 13.32
C TYR A 14 -14.69 14.00 13.73
N GLU A 15 -13.73 13.14 14.06
CA GLU A 15 -12.38 13.55 14.46
C GLU A 15 -11.55 13.88 13.20
N THR A 16 -11.40 15.16 12.87
CA THR A 16 -10.62 15.59 11.69
C THR A 16 -9.14 15.22 11.76
N ALA A 17 -8.59 14.96 12.96
CA ALA A 17 -7.23 14.43 13.12
C ALA A 17 -7.04 13.07 12.44
N SER A 18 -8.12 12.30 12.22
CA SER A 18 -8.05 11.05 11.43
C SER A 18 -7.64 11.30 9.98
N LEU A 19 -7.99 12.46 9.40
CA LEU A 19 -7.54 12.84 8.04
C LEU A 19 -6.04 13.10 7.99
N LEU A 20 -5.46 13.65 9.07
CA LEU A 20 -4.01 13.83 9.16
C LEU A 20 -3.29 12.49 9.29
N ARG A 21 -3.84 11.53 10.03
CA ARG A 21 -3.33 10.15 10.07
C ARG A 21 -3.34 9.48 8.70
N ALA A 22 -4.35 9.77 7.87
CA ALA A 22 -4.39 9.29 6.49
C ALA A 22 -3.31 9.94 5.59
N VAL A 23 -2.84 11.15 5.93
CA VAL A 23 -1.65 11.73 5.27
C VAL A 23 -0.39 10.98 5.69
N ASP A 24 -0.24 10.66 6.98
CA ASP A 24 0.88 9.86 7.46
C ASP A 24 0.93 8.48 6.77
N ASP A 25 -0.24 7.83 6.58
CA ASP A 25 -0.35 6.58 5.83
C ASP A 25 0.03 6.74 4.34
N LEU A 26 -0.30 7.89 3.72
CA LEU A 26 0.13 8.18 2.35
C LEU A 26 1.64 8.35 2.26
N ASP A 27 2.25 9.02 3.23
CA ASP A 27 3.69 9.23 3.27
C ASP A 27 4.44 7.91 3.53
N LEU A 28 3.89 7.01 4.36
CA LEU A 28 4.41 5.63 4.49
C LEU A 28 4.39 4.88 3.14
N MET A 29 3.30 5.00 2.36
CA MET A 29 3.27 4.39 1.03
C MET A 29 4.28 5.03 0.08
N ARG A 30 4.49 6.35 0.16
CA ARG A 30 5.51 7.03 -0.62
C ARG A 30 6.91 6.52 -0.31
N ASP A 31 7.24 6.22 0.93
CA ASP A 31 8.56 5.68 1.27
C ASP A 31 8.86 4.36 0.53
N HIS A 32 7.84 3.57 0.19
CA HIS A 32 7.98 2.36 -0.63
C HIS A 32 7.90 2.61 -2.16
N LEU A 33 7.36 3.75 -2.57
CA LEU A 33 7.03 4.08 -3.96
C LEU A 33 7.88 5.21 -4.57
N ASP A 34 8.68 5.89 -3.75
CA ASP A 34 9.64 6.88 -4.19
C ASP A 34 11.00 6.21 -4.40
N GLY A 35 11.73 6.71 -5.40
CA GLY A 35 13.16 6.42 -5.57
C GLY A 35 13.98 7.65 -5.24
N ASP A 36 15.21 7.42 -4.75
CA ASP A 36 16.16 8.48 -4.41
C ASP A 36 16.30 9.54 -5.52
N GLY A 37 15.93 10.79 -5.23
CA GLY A 37 16.18 11.94 -6.09
C GLY A 37 15.60 11.82 -7.50
N PHE A 38 14.29 11.53 -7.60
CA PHE A 38 13.54 11.32 -8.86
C PHE A 38 13.80 10.00 -9.58
N LYS A 39 14.48 9.04 -8.94
CA LYS A 39 14.59 7.69 -9.47
C LYS A 39 13.25 6.95 -9.39
N PRO A 40 13.03 5.94 -10.23
CA PRO A 40 11.90 5.03 -10.04
C PRO A 40 11.96 4.35 -8.66
N PRO A 41 10.81 3.96 -8.08
CA PRO A 41 10.77 3.20 -6.83
C PRO A 41 11.68 1.98 -6.84
N GLU A 42 12.35 1.71 -5.72
CA GLU A 42 13.18 0.52 -5.54
C GLU A 42 12.37 -0.76 -5.82
N MET A 43 11.09 -0.78 -5.44
CA MET A 43 10.17 -1.89 -5.69
C MET A 43 10.05 -2.22 -7.19
N ARG A 44 10.16 -1.23 -8.08
CA ARG A 44 10.14 -1.46 -9.54
C ARG A 44 11.37 -2.26 -9.97
N ASP A 45 12.54 -1.86 -9.50
CA ASP A 45 13.80 -2.50 -9.89
C ASP A 45 13.89 -3.90 -9.27
N ASP A 46 13.37 -4.09 -8.07
CA ASP A 46 13.24 -5.41 -7.43
C ASP A 46 12.29 -6.33 -8.18
N LEU A 47 11.14 -5.84 -8.65
CA LEU A 47 10.24 -6.63 -9.50
C LEU A 47 10.90 -7.05 -10.82
N LEU A 48 11.65 -6.15 -11.45
CA LEU A 48 12.42 -6.48 -12.65
C LEU A 48 13.52 -7.51 -12.36
N ARG A 49 14.17 -7.40 -11.19
CA ARG A 49 15.19 -8.35 -10.75
C ARG A 49 14.59 -9.72 -10.45
N LEU A 50 13.45 -9.77 -9.77
CA LEU A 50 12.70 -10.99 -9.51
C LEU A 50 12.31 -11.68 -10.82
N HIS A 51 11.83 -10.91 -11.80
CA HIS A 51 11.55 -11.44 -13.14
C HIS A 51 12.77 -12.10 -13.79
N GLN A 52 13.95 -11.46 -13.74
CA GLN A 52 15.19 -12.03 -14.28
C GLN A 52 15.60 -13.33 -13.59
N LEU A 53 15.50 -13.37 -12.25
CA LEU A 53 15.79 -14.57 -11.47
C LEU A 53 14.82 -15.70 -11.81
N ALA A 54 13.53 -15.39 -11.88
CA ALA A 54 12.48 -16.33 -12.24
C ALA A 54 12.65 -16.86 -13.68
N LEU A 55 13.01 -16.00 -14.64
CA LEU A 55 13.30 -16.44 -16.00
C LEU A 55 14.43 -17.47 -16.03
N ARG A 56 15.51 -17.24 -15.28
CA ARG A 56 16.66 -18.15 -15.22
C ARG A 56 16.33 -19.48 -14.53
N VAL A 57 15.63 -19.44 -13.40
CA VAL A 57 15.26 -20.66 -12.65
C VAL A 57 14.16 -21.43 -13.34
N ILE A 58 13.05 -20.78 -13.66
CA ILE A 58 11.82 -21.43 -14.14
C ILE A 58 11.83 -21.56 -15.67
N GLY A 59 12.22 -20.50 -16.37
CA GLY A 59 12.19 -20.46 -17.83
C GLY A 59 13.34 -21.24 -18.48
N GLU A 60 14.54 -21.11 -17.92
CA GLU A 60 15.76 -21.74 -18.46
C GLU A 60 16.16 -23.02 -17.70
N GLY A 61 15.51 -23.32 -16.58
CA GLY A 61 15.73 -24.55 -15.82
C GLY A 61 17.04 -24.56 -15.01
N SER A 62 17.55 -23.40 -14.59
CA SER A 62 18.74 -23.28 -13.76
C SER A 62 18.55 -23.99 -12.41
N ASP A 63 19.47 -24.88 -12.06
CA ASP A 63 19.54 -25.61 -10.79
C ASP A 63 20.53 -24.99 -9.79
N ASP A 64 21.15 -23.87 -10.13
CA ASP A 64 22.05 -23.11 -9.24
C ASP A 64 21.33 -22.68 -7.94
N PRO A 65 21.74 -23.23 -6.77
CA PRO A 65 21.08 -22.94 -5.50
C PRO A 65 21.13 -21.47 -5.11
N ALA A 66 22.20 -20.74 -5.47
CA ALA A 66 22.33 -19.34 -5.15
C ALA A 66 21.27 -18.48 -5.88
N THR A 67 21.06 -18.75 -7.17
CA THR A 67 20.02 -18.08 -7.97
C THR A 67 18.61 -18.42 -7.45
N ILE A 68 18.36 -19.69 -7.10
CA ILE A 68 17.07 -20.14 -6.55
C ILE A 68 16.76 -19.43 -5.23
N ASN A 69 17.70 -19.40 -4.29
CA ASN A 69 17.51 -18.75 -3.00
C ASN A 69 17.28 -17.25 -3.18
N ALA A 70 18.10 -16.57 -4.00
CA ALA A 70 17.93 -15.14 -4.27
C ALA A 70 16.55 -14.81 -4.88
N MET A 71 15.97 -15.71 -5.69
CA MET A 71 14.62 -15.53 -6.23
C MET A 71 13.56 -15.55 -5.12
N PHE A 72 13.63 -16.54 -4.22
CA PHE A 72 12.65 -16.68 -3.14
C PHE A 72 12.81 -15.60 -2.07
N ASP A 73 14.04 -15.27 -1.67
CA ASP A 73 14.32 -14.22 -0.70
C ASP A 73 13.75 -12.88 -1.19
N LEU A 74 14.04 -12.52 -2.45
CA LEU A 74 13.53 -11.28 -3.04
C LEU A 74 11.99 -11.27 -3.16
N ALA A 75 11.37 -12.42 -3.43
CA ALA A 75 9.91 -12.53 -3.47
C ALA A 75 9.28 -12.27 -2.09
N VAL A 76 9.89 -12.78 -1.01
CA VAL A 76 9.44 -12.51 0.36
C VAL A 76 9.61 -11.03 0.70
N ASP A 77 10.75 -10.42 0.36
CA ASP A 77 10.99 -8.99 0.62
C ASP A 77 10.00 -8.08 -0.13
N ILE A 78 9.60 -8.46 -1.35
CA ILE A 78 8.56 -7.74 -2.10
C ILE A 78 7.19 -7.95 -1.46
N GLU A 79 6.85 -9.15 -1.02
CA GLU A 79 5.55 -9.45 -0.39
C GLU A 79 5.36 -8.68 0.91
N VAL A 80 6.38 -8.59 1.77
CA VAL A 80 6.32 -7.79 3.00
C VAL A 80 6.03 -6.32 2.69
N ARG A 81 6.70 -5.73 1.69
CA ARG A 81 6.43 -4.35 1.26
C ARG A 81 5.02 -4.19 0.69
N MET A 82 4.50 -5.20 -0.02
CA MET A 82 3.12 -5.18 -0.51
C MET A 82 2.11 -5.18 0.65
N GLN A 83 2.38 -5.93 1.71
CA GLN A 83 1.52 -5.94 2.90
C GLN A 83 1.51 -4.58 3.61
N ASP A 84 2.68 -3.94 3.76
CA ASP A 84 2.77 -2.60 4.36
C ASP A 84 1.96 -1.56 3.57
N LEU A 85 2.04 -1.62 2.23
CA LEU A 85 1.24 -0.79 1.33
C LEU A 85 -0.26 -1.07 1.43
N GLU A 86 -0.67 -2.35 1.46
CA GLU A 86 -2.06 -2.75 1.58
C GLU A 86 -2.66 -2.27 2.91
N ASP A 87 -1.91 -2.43 4.01
CA ASP A 87 -2.34 -2.01 5.33
C ASP A 87 -2.49 -0.48 5.41
N ALA A 88 -1.54 0.29 4.86
CA ALA A 88 -1.61 1.74 4.81
C ALA A 88 -2.80 2.23 3.96
N LEU A 89 -2.97 1.67 2.76
CA LEU A 89 -4.12 1.98 1.90
C LEU A 89 -5.45 1.64 2.58
N GLY A 90 -5.52 0.50 3.27
CA GLY A 90 -6.69 0.07 4.02
C GLY A 90 -7.04 1.01 5.18
N ARG A 91 -6.04 1.54 5.90
CA ARG A 91 -6.25 2.55 6.95
C ARG A 91 -6.77 3.87 6.37
N MET A 92 -6.16 4.35 5.27
CA MET A 92 -6.64 5.55 4.57
C MET A 92 -8.08 5.39 4.09
N GLN A 93 -8.40 4.26 3.45
CA GLN A 93 -9.74 4.02 2.92
C GLN A 93 -10.79 4.05 4.03
N LYS A 94 -10.51 3.46 5.19
CA LYS A 94 -11.43 3.51 6.35
C LYS A 94 -11.73 4.95 6.78
N VAL A 95 -10.71 5.81 6.84
CA VAL A 95 -10.88 7.24 7.21
C VAL A 95 -11.74 7.97 6.18
N ILE A 96 -11.43 7.81 4.89
CA ILE A 96 -12.12 8.51 3.80
C ILE A 96 -13.56 8.02 3.66
N VAL A 97 -13.80 6.71 3.73
CA VAL A 97 -15.16 6.13 3.70
C VAL A 97 -15.99 6.64 4.88
N ALA A 98 -15.42 6.66 6.09
CA ALA A 98 -16.12 7.17 7.27
C ALA A 98 -16.61 8.62 7.09
N LEU A 99 -15.83 9.47 6.41
CA LEU A 99 -16.25 10.83 6.08
C LEU A 99 -17.28 10.85 4.95
N ALA A 100 -17.04 10.09 3.87
CA ALA A 100 -17.89 10.05 2.69
C ALA A 100 -19.32 9.57 3.01
N THR A 101 -19.47 8.61 3.93
CA THR A 101 -20.78 8.12 4.41
C THR A 101 -21.59 9.18 5.17
N LEU A 102 -21.01 10.34 5.50
CA LEU A 102 -21.73 11.48 6.09
C LEU A 102 -22.32 12.43 5.05
N ALA A 103 -22.10 12.17 3.76
CA ALA A 103 -22.75 12.92 2.69
C ALA A 103 -24.28 12.76 2.77
N PRO A 104 -25.05 13.80 2.41
CA PRO A 104 -26.49 13.66 2.23
C PRO A 104 -26.80 12.73 1.04
N ASP A 105 -27.90 11.99 1.10
CA ASP A 105 -28.44 11.26 -0.04
C ASP A 105 -28.93 12.26 -1.11
N GLU A 106 -28.77 11.92 -2.41
CA GLU A 106 -29.24 12.73 -3.54
C GLU A 106 -30.76 12.77 -3.69
#